data_AF-A0A5E4TCM1-F1
#
_entry.id   AF-A0A5E4TCM1-F1
#
_cell.length_a   1.000
_cell.length_b   1.000
_cell.length_c   1.000
_cell.angle_alpha   90.00
_cell.angle_beta   90.00
_cell.angle_gamma   90.00
#
_symmetry.space_group_name_H-M   'P 1'
#
loop_
_entity.id
_entity.type
_entity.pdbx_description
1 polymer ?
#
loop_
_entity_poly.entity_id
_entity_poly.type
_entity_poly.pdbx_seq_one_letter_code
_entity_poly.pdbx_strand_id
1 'polypeptide(L)'
;MLRKNPRGDYPVVHETSFVDPTAILCGQIIVGENVFIGPYAVLRADEVDEDGKMEPVVIGANSNIQDGVVIHSKDGARVTIGENTSIAHRSIVHGPCVIGNNVFIGFNSVLFNCVVHDGVVVRHNSVIDGRDIPENFYIPSTTHISRETDLATIPKVTVDAREFSESVSRTNVQLARAYRRIQNEF
;
A
#
# COMPACT_ATOMS: atom_id res chain seq x y z
N MET A 1 -11.10 7.32 11.06
CA MET A 1 -11.21 8.79 10.95
C MET A 1 -10.73 9.31 9.58
N LEU A 2 -11.63 9.88 8.79
CA LEU A 2 -11.31 10.62 7.57
C LEU A 2 -11.26 12.13 7.87
N ARG A 3 -10.21 12.85 7.45
CA ARG A 3 -10.08 14.30 7.74
C ARG A 3 -9.36 15.08 6.65
N LYS A 4 -9.52 16.41 6.69
CA LYS A 4 -8.86 17.34 5.77
C LYS A 4 -7.37 17.50 6.08
N ASN A 5 -6.56 17.74 5.05
CA ASN A 5 -5.21 18.29 5.19
C ASN A 5 -5.25 19.84 5.28
N PRO A 6 -4.11 20.54 5.49
CA PRO A 6 -4.07 22.00 5.53
C PRO A 6 -4.54 22.72 4.26
N ARG A 7 -4.51 22.05 3.09
CA ARG A 7 -5.01 22.58 1.82
C ARG A 7 -6.53 22.47 1.67
N GLY A 8 -7.18 21.70 2.56
CA GLY A 8 -8.61 21.45 2.53
C GLY A 8 -9.03 20.20 1.74
N ASP A 9 -8.07 19.44 1.19
CA ASP A 9 -8.34 18.18 0.47
C ASP A 9 -8.90 17.14 1.44
N TYR A 10 -9.80 16.28 0.95
CA TYR A 10 -10.47 15.26 1.75
C TYR A 10 -10.41 13.88 1.06
N PRO A 11 -10.28 12.77 1.81
CA PRO A 11 -10.26 11.44 1.22
C PRO A 11 -11.56 11.12 0.46
N VAL A 12 -11.42 10.52 -0.73
CA VAL A 12 -12.52 9.96 -1.52
C VAL A 12 -12.44 8.45 -1.41
N VAL A 13 -13.43 7.84 -0.75
CA VAL A 13 -13.48 6.40 -0.50
C VAL A 13 -14.67 5.79 -1.23
N HIS A 14 -14.41 4.78 -2.05
CA HIS A 14 -15.49 4.05 -2.73
C HIS A 14 -16.44 3.40 -1.73
N GLU A 15 -17.75 3.44 -2.03
CA GLU A 15 -18.79 2.97 -1.11
C GLU A 15 -18.67 1.48 -0.73
N THR A 16 -18.03 0.67 -1.57
CA THR A 16 -17.83 -0.77 -1.33
C THR A 16 -16.64 -1.08 -0.42
N SER A 17 -15.82 -0.09 -0.10
CA SER A 17 -14.61 -0.23 0.71
C SER A 17 -14.89 -0.04 2.19
N PHE A 18 -14.07 -0.67 3.02
CA PHE A 18 -14.16 -0.58 4.47
C PHE A 18 -12.95 0.17 5.01
N VAL A 19 -13.21 1.14 5.89
CA VAL A 19 -12.18 1.84 6.66
C VAL A 19 -12.46 1.66 8.12
N ASP A 20 -11.54 1.00 8.83
CA ASP A 20 -11.66 0.82 10.26
C ASP A 20 -11.79 2.17 10.99
N PRO A 21 -12.65 2.29 12.02
CA PRO A 21 -12.82 3.55 12.76
C PRO A 21 -11.51 4.14 13.32
N THR A 22 -10.56 3.27 13.69
CA THR A 22 -9.25 3.65 14.26
C THR A 22 -8.20 4.02 13.20
N ALA A 23 -8.44 3.72 11.92
CA ALA A 23 -7.55 4.14 10.83
C ALA A 23 -7.62 5.67 10.64
N ILE A 24 -6.55 6.30 10.15
CA ILE A 24 -6.51 7.73 9.85
C ILE A 24 -6.20 7.92 8.36
N LEU A 25 -7.11 8.56 7.63
CA LEU A 25 -6.88 9.02 6.26
C LEU A 25 -6.98 10.55 6.26
N CYS A 26 -5.93 11.22 5.81
CA CYS A 26 -5.81 12.67 5.84
C CYS A 26 -5.37 13.23 4.49
N GLY A 27 -6.19 14.11 3.90
CA GLY A 27 -5.85 14.83 2.67
C GLY A 27 -6.26 14.16 1.38
N GLN A 28 -5.49 14.40 0.30
CA GLN A 28 -5.83 13.97 -1.05
C GLN A 28 -5.54 12.46 -1.26
N ILE A 29 -6.51 11.64 -0.85
CA ILE A 29 -6.44 10.18 -0.90
C ILE A 29 -7.61 9.65 -1.72
N ILE A 30 -7.33 8.72 -2.62
CA ILE A 30 -8.34 8.07 -3.46
C ILE A 30 -8.31 6.56 -3.18
N VAL A 31 -9.43 6.02 -2.71
CA VAL A 31 -9.56 4.59 -2.39
C VAL A 31 -10.58 3.96 -3.34
N GLY A 32 -10.13 2.99 -4.14
CA GLY A 32 -10.93 2.23 -5.10
C GLY A 32 -11.89 1.24 -4.44
N GLU A 33 -12.50 0.36 -5.24
CA GLU A 33 -13.55 -0.57 -4.80
C GLU A 33 -13.03 -1.71 -3.92
N ASN A 34 -13.87 -2.20 -3.00
CA ASN A 34 -13.62 -3.38 -2.17
C ASN A 34 -12.30 -3.35 -1.39
N VAL A 35 -11.76 -2.16 -1.12
CA VAL A 35 -10.53 -2.00 -0.37
C VAL A 35 -10.81 -2.22 1.11
N PHE A 36 -9.94 -2.98 1.77
CA PHE A 36 -9.92 -3.12 3.23
C PHE A 36 -8.82 -2.22 3.81
N ILE A 37 -9.18 -1.28 4.69
CA ILE A 37 -8.23 -0.51 5.49
C ILE A 37 -8.41 -0.90 6.96
N GLY A 38 -7.39 -1.54 7.50
CA GLY A 38 -7.39 -2.14 8.83
C GLY A 38 -7.10 -1.17 9.98
N PRO A 39 -7.24 -1.64 11.23
CA PRO A 39 -7.01 -0.86 12.44
C PRO A 39 -5.66 -0.13 12.47
N TYR A 40 -5.65 1.10 12.96
CA TYR A 40 -4.44 1.92 13.15
C TYR A 40 -3.61 2.18 11.89
N ALA A 41 -4.11 1.87 10.67
CA ALA A 41 -3.46 2.31 9.44
C ALA A 41 -3.49 3.85 9.35
N VAL A 42 -2.38 4.47 8.94
CA VAL A 42 -2.25 5.93 8.79
C VAL A 42 -1.82 6.27 7.38
N LEU A 43 -2.73 6.86 6.61
CA LEU A 43 -2.48 7.34 5.26
C LEU A 43 -2.59 8.86 5.29
N ARG A 44 -1.53 9.55 4.86
CA ARG A 44 -1.45 11.00 4.97
C ARG A 44 -0.85 11.59 3.70
N ALA A 45 -1.67 12.40 3.02
CA ALA A 45 -1.33 13.15 1.83
C ALA A 45 -1.50 14.65 2.15
N ASP A 46 -0.49 15.23 2.80
CA ASP A 46 -0.52 16.60 3.33
C ASP A 46 0.73 17.43 3.07
N GLU A 47 1.81 16.81 2.62
CA GLU A 47 3.05 17.49 2.25
C GLU A 47 2.94 18.06 0.83
N VAL A 48 3.55 19.22 0.61
CA VAL A 48 3.57 19.89 -0.70
C VAL A 48 5.01 20.07 -1.17
N ASP A 49 5.21 20.15 -2.47
CA ASP A 49 6.48 20.57 -3.06
C ASP A 49 6.73 22.08 -2.90
N GLU A 50 7.86 22.55 -3.43
CA GLU A 50 8.27 23.96 -3.39
C GLU A 50 7.29 24.91 -4.09
N ASP A 51 6.50 24.39 -5.05
CA ASP A 51 5.45 25.13 -5.76
C ASP A 51 4.10 25.10 -5.02
N GLY A 52 4.03 24.42 -3.87
CA GLY A 52 2.79 24.21 -3.14
C GLY A 52 1.85 23.23 -3.84
N LYS A 53 2.36 22.30 -4.65
CA LYS A 53 1.60 21.22 -5.30
C LYS A 53 1.78 19.91 -4.56
N MET A 54 0.85 18.99 -4.78
CA MET A 54 0.86 17.65 -4.19
C MET A 54 0.15 16.69 -5.14
N GLU A 55 0.68 15.48 -5.22
CA GLU A 55 0.07 14.35 -5.89
C GLU A 55 -0.73 13.49 -4.91
N PRO A 56 -1.82 12.84 -5.35
CA PRO A 56 -2.64 12.02 -4.48
C PRO A 56 -1.93 10.74 -4.06
N VAL A 57 -2.35 10.20 -2.90
CA VAL A 57 -2.18 8.78 -2.58
C VAL A 57 -3.34 8.01 -3.19
N VAL A 58 -3.06 7.04 -4.07
CA VAL A 58 -4.06 6.26 -4.79
C VAL A 58 -3.98 4.79 -4.41
N ILE A 59 -5.12 4.18 -4.08
CA ILE A 59 -5.24 2.75 -3.77
C ILE A 59 -6.23 2.11 -4.74
N GLY A 60 -5.74 1.15 -5.52
CA GLY A 60 -6.51 0.39 -6.50
C GLY A 60 -7.53 -0.55 -5.88
N ALA A 61 -8.46 -1.04 -6.71
CA ALA A 61 -9.53 -1.92 -6.29
C ALA A 61 -9.01 -3.27 -5.75
N ASN A 62 -9.78 -3.88 -4.84
CA ASN A 62 -9.52 -5.19 -4.23
C ASN A 62 -8.19 -5.29 -3.46
N SER A 63 -7.57 -4.15 -3.17
CA SER A 63 -6.34 -4.05 -2.39
C SER A 63 -6.63 -3.97 -0.90
N ASN A 64 -5.60 -4.16 -0.08
CA ASN A 64 -5.74 -4.07 1.37
C ASN A 64 -4.55 -3.35 2.00
N ILE A 65 -4.88 -2.46 2.93
CA ILE A 65 -3.95 -1.71 3.75
C ILE A 65 -4.16 -2.19 5.18
N GLN A 66 -3.28 -3.08 5.64
CA GLN A 66 -3.50 -3.80 6.89
C GLN A 66 -3.09 -2.98 8.12
N ASP A 67 -3.21 -3.61 9.28
CA ASP A 67 -3.07 -2.99 10.59
C ASP A 67 -1.74 -2.25 10.75
N GLY A 68 -1.81 -1.00 11.21
CA GLY A 68 -0.63 -0.18 11.51
C GLY A 68 0.24 0.18 10.29
N VAL A 69 -0.23 -0.05 9.05
CA VAL A 69 0.49 0.42 7.86
C VAL A 69 0.56 1.94 7.84
N VAL A 70 1.71 2.48 7.44
CA VAL A 70 1.90 3.92 7.25
C VAL A 70 2.15 4.22 5.79
N ILE A 71 1.37 5.15 5.23
CA ILE A 71 1.57 5.69 3.88
C ILE A 71 1.71 7.20 3.97
N HIS A 72 2.85 7.71 3.51
CA HIS A 72 3.16 9.13 3.47
C HIS A 72 4.01 9.43 2.23
N SER A 73 4.24 10.69 1.91
CA SER A 73 5.09 11.07 0.78
C SER A 73 5.89 12.32 1.08
N LYS A 74 7.11 12.35 0.55
CA LYS A 74 8.02 13.50 0.63
C LYS A 74 7.69 14.49 -0.47
N ASP A 75 7.80 15.79 -0.22
CA ASP A 75 7.73 16.88 -1.20
C ASP A 75 6.52 16.76 -2.14
N GLY A 76 5.35 16.41 -1.59
CA GLY A 76 4.11 16.23 -2.36
C GLY A 76 4.14 15.09 -3.39
N ALA A 77 5.08 14.15 -3.27
CA ALA A 77 5.25 13.08 -4.23
C ALA A 77 4.08 12.09 -4.25
N ARG A 78 3.90 11.44 -5.41
CA ARG A 78 2.85 10.43 -5.62
C ARG A 78 3.15 9.16 -4.84
N VAL A 79 2.09 8.56 -4.29
CA VAL A 79 2.07 7.13 -3.93
C VAL A 79 0.94 6.45 -4.69
N THR A 80 1.24 5.37 -5.39
CA THR A 80 0.23 4.56 -6.08
C THR A 80 0.35 3.12 -5.65
N ILE A 81 -0.77 2.52 -5.28
CA ILE A 81 -0.92 1.10 -5.01
C ILE A 81 -1.91 0.56 -6.03
N GLY A 82 -1.49 -0.41 -6.82
CA GLY A 82 -2.30 -1.05 -7.87
C GLY A 82 -3.44 -1.90 -7.31
N GLU A 83 -4.08 -2.62 -8.21
CA GLU A 83 -5.21 -3.50 -7.89
C GLU A 83 -4.74 -4.83 -7.30
N ASN A 84 -5.61 -5.48 -6.52
CA ASN A 84 -5.38 -6.80 -5.94
C ASN A 84 -4.06 -6.88 -5.13
N THR A 85 -3.66 -5.76 -4.53
CA THR A 85 -2.35 -5.59 -3.88
C THR A 85 -2.50 -5.53 -2.37
N SER A 86 -1.61 -6.22 -1.67
CA SER A 86 -1.64 -6.32 -0.22
C SER A 86 -0.46 -5.56 0.39
N ILE A 87 -0.74 -4.51 1.16
CA ILE A 87 0.24 -3.86 2.01
C ILE A 87 0.02 -4.38 3.43
N ALA A 88 0.86 -5.34 3.82
CA ALA A 88 0.63 -6.12 5.02
C ALA A 88 1.05 -5.40 6.30
N HIS A 89 0.62 -5.94 7.45
CA HIS A 89 0.71 -5.30 8.76
C HIS A 89 2.03 -4.56 9.02
N ARG A 90 1.92 -3.32 9.51
CA ARG A 90 3.05 -2.46 9.93
C ARG A 90 4.08 -2.13 8.86
N SER A 91 3.78 -2.37 7.58
CA SER A 91 4.64 -1.93 6.48
C SER A 91 4.58 -0.40 6.34
N ILE A 92 5.65 0.17 5.78
CA ILE A 92 5.75 1.60 5.49
C ILE A 92 5.93 1.77 3.99
N VAL A 93 5.08 2.59 3.37
CA VAL A 93 5.23 3.03 1.97
C VAL A 93 5.43 4.53 1.98
N HIS A 94 6.63 4.98 1.60
CA HIS A 94 6.98 6.39 1.58
C HIS A 94 7.26 6.86 0.15
N GLY A 95 6.49 7.84 -0.32
CA GLY A 95 6.61 8.40 -1.66
C GLY A 95 7.95 9.13 -1.92
N PRO A 96 8.41 9.22 -3.19
CA PRO A 96 7.74 8.72 -4.41
C PRO A 96 7.77 7.20 -4.50
N CYS A 97 6.60 6.57 -4.67
CA CYS A 97 6.50 5.11 -4.73
C CYS A 97 5.33 4.66 -5.61
N VAL A 98 5.59 3.71 -6.51
CA VAL A 98 4.56 3.08 -7.34
C VAL A 98 4.63 1.58 -7.12
N ILE A 99 3.53 1.01 -6.62
CA ILE A 99 3.36 -0.42 -6.41
C ILE A 99 2.31 -0.90 -7.41
N GLY A 100 2.67 -1.85 -8.25
CA GLY A 100 1.86 -2.40 -9.32
C GLY A 100 0.72 -3.28 -8.83
N ASN A 101 0.15 -4.06 -9.75
CA ASN A 101 -0.97 -4.96 -9.49
C ASN A 101 -0.50 -6.32 -8.95
N ASN A 102 -1.35 -6.99 -8.17
CA ASN A 102 -1.09 -8.32 -7.64
C ASN A 102 0.20 -8.41 -6.79
N VAL A 103 0.62 -7.29 -6.18
CA VAL A 103 1.83 -7.22 -5.36
C VAL A 103 1.51 -7.62 -3.91
N PHE A 104 2.46 -8.28 -3.25
CA PHE A 104 2.42 -8.50 -1.81
C PHE A 104 3.61 -7.81 -1.14
N ILE A 105 3.33 -6.87 -0.24
CA ILE A 105 4.33 -6.26 0.65
C ILE A 105 4.16 -6.86 2.05
N GLY A 106 5.14 -7.67 2.45
CA GLY A 106 5.09 -8.41 3.71
C GLY A 106 5.33 -7.56 4.95
N PHE A 107 4.90 -8.08 6.09
CA PHE A 107 4.94 -7.44 7.40
C PHE A 107 6.22 -6.66 7.72
N ASN A 108 6.08 -5.49 8.33
CA ASN A 108 7.17 -4.60 8.74
C ASN A 108 8.16 -4.21 7.60
N SER A 109 7.78 -4.35 6.33
CA SER A 109 8.68 -3.96 5.23
C SER A 109 8.60 -2.46 4.97
N VAL A 110 9.69 -1.88 4.47
CA VAL A 110 9.79 -0.45 4.16
C VAL A 110 10.08 -0.26 2.68
N LEU A 111 9.25 0.54 2.01
CA LEU A 111 9.42 0.94 0.62
C LEU A 111 9.61 2.45 0.57
N PHE A 112 10.69 2.91 -0.07
CA PHE A 112 10.97 4.32 -0.27
C PHE A 112 11.61 4.55 -1.65
N ASN A 113 11.16 5.59 -2.35
CA ASN A 113 11.79 6.03 -3.61
C ASN A 113 11.95 4.91 -4.67
N CYS A 114 10.90 4.13 -4.91
CA CYS A 114 11.00 2.92 -5.74
C CYS A 114 9.73 2.61 -6.54
N VAL A 115 9.89 1.91 -7.66
CA VAL A 115 8.80 1.25 -8.39
C VAL A 115 8.84 -0.25 -8.13
N VAL A 116 7.77 -0.82 -7.61
CA VAL A 116 7.58 -2.27 -7.47
C VAL A 116 6.55 -2.71 -8.50
N HIS A 117 7.00 -3.38 -9.55
CA HIS A 117 6.14 -3.77 -10.67
C HIS A 117 5.20 -4.95 -10.34
N ASP A 118 4.31 -5.27 -11.28
CA ASP A 118 3.25 -6.24 -11.13
C ASP A 118 3.76 -7.63 -10.70
N GLY A 119 2.98 -8.28 -9.82
CA GLY A 119 3.22 -9.65 -9.37
C GLY A 119 4.45 -9.83 -8.48
N VAL A 120 5.11 -8.75 -8.03
CA VAL A 120 6.22 -8.85 -7.08
C VAL A 120 5.72 -9.33 -5.71
N VAL A 121 6.52 -10.18 -5.06
CA VAL A 121 6.28 -10.61 -3.68
C VAL A 121 7.46 -10.20 -2.82
N VAL A 122 7.26 -9.20 -1.98
CA VAL A 122 8.21 -8.77 -0.95
C VAL A 122 7.86 -9.46 0.36
N ARG A 123 8.78 -10.23 0.90
CA ARG A 123 8.60 -10.88 2.20
C ARG A 123 9.03 -9.96 3.35
N HIS A 124 8.82 -10.44 4.56
CA HIS A 124 8.76 -9.65 5.79
C HIS A 124 10.09 -9.00 6.16
N ASN A 125 10.00 -7.86 6.87
CA ASN A 125 11.14 -7.10 7.38
C ASN A 125 12.16 -6.75 6.28
N SER A 126 11.71 -6.57 5.04
CA SER A 126 12.59 -6.19 3.92
C SER A 126 12.57 -4.68 3.73
N VAL A 127 13.65 -4.13 3.20
CA VAL A 127 13.75 -2.71 2.87
C VAL A 127 14.06 -2.57 1.39
N ILE A 128 13.29 -1.76 0.68
CA ILE A 128 13.53 -1.41 -0.72
C ILE A 128 13.62 0.11 -0.81
N ASP A 129 14.82 0.61 -1.11
CA ASP A 129 15.13 2.03 -1.16
C ASP A 129 15.85 2.40 -2.46
N GLY A 130 15.22 3.22 -3.29
CA GLY A 130 15.87 3.81 -4.46
C GLY A 130 16.03 2.87 -5.66
N ARG A 131 15.35 1.72 -5.67
CA ARG A 131 15.50 0.68 -6.71
C ARG A 131 14.18 0.16 -7.23
N ASP A 132 14.06 0.14 -8.55
CA ASP A 132 12.91 -0.48 -9.22
C ASP A 132 13.03 -2.01 -9.22
N ILE A 133 11.97 -2.67 -8.77
CA ILE A 133 11.84 -4.12 -8.73
C ILE A 133 10.98 -4.57 -9.92
N PRO A 134 11.55 -5.27 -10.92
CA PRO A 134 10.80 -5.70 -12.09
C PRO A 134 9.74 -6.74 -11.75
N GLU A 135 8.87 -7.01 -12.72
CA GLU A 135 7.73 -7.92 -12.54
C GLU A 135 8.15 -9.32 -12.08
N ASN A 136 7.28 -9.91 -11.25
CA ASN A 136 7.39 -11.30 -10.79
C ASN A 136 8.70 -11.62 -10.04
N PHE A 137 9.35 -10.63 -9.43
CA PHE A 137 10.49 -10.85 -8.52
C PHE A 137 10.03 -11.23 -7.11
N TYR A 138 10.77 -12.12 -6.46
CA TYR A 138 10.54 -12.54 -5.08
C TYR A 138 11.66 -12.00 -4.21
N ILE A 139 11.35 -11.07 -3.31
CA ILE A 139 12.30 -10.51 -2.35
C ILE A 139 12.19 -11.32 -1.06
N PRO A 140 13.21 -12.11 -0.67
CA PRO A 140 13.18 -12.90 0.57
C PRO A 140 13.07 -12.02 1.81
N SER A 141 12.61 -12.59 2.93
CA SER A 141 12.51 -11.84 4.19
C SER A 141 13.87 -11.29 4.60
N THR A 142 13.90 -10.17 5.31
CA THR A 142 15.11 -9.52 5.81
C THR A 142 16.11 -9.08 4.73
N THR A 143 15.65 -8.93 3.50
CA THR A 143 16.49 -8.46 2.39
C THR A 143 16.49 -6.93 2.34
N HIS A 144 17.66 -6.35 2.12
CA HIS A 144 17.82 -4.94 1.84
C HIS A 144 18.18 -4.74 0.36
N ILE A 145 17.30 -4.08 -0.40
CA ILE A 145 17.53 -3.69 -1.78
C ILE A 145 17.77 -2.18 -1.83
N SER A 146 19.01 -1.79 -2.13
CA SER A 146 19.37 -0.40 -2.42
C SER A 146 19.40 -0.13 -3.93
N ARG A 147 19.54 1.14 -4.29
CA ARG A 147 19.75 1.61 -5.67
C ARG A 147 20.84 0.83 -6.45
N GLU A 148 21.91 0.44 -5.78
CA GLU A 148 23.08 -0.25 -6.34
C GLU A 148 22.94 -1.77 -6.36
N THR A 149 21.87 -2.32 -5.78
CA THR A 149 21.71 -3.77 -5.67
C THR A 149 21.56 -4.41 -7.05
N ASP A 150 22.40 -5.41 -7.33
CA ASP A 150 22.28 -6.26 -8.50
C ASP A 150 21.15 -7.28 -8.31
N LEU A 151 20.13 -7.16 -9.15
CA LEU A 151 18.95 -8.01 -9.10
C LEU A 151 19.16 -9.37 -9.77
N ALA A 152 20.29 -9.64 -10.42
CA ALA A 152 20.54 -10.90 -11.12
C ALA A 152 20.47 -12.14 -10.20
N THR A 153 20.72 -11.95 -8.91
CA THR A 153 20.69 -13.03 -7.90
C THR A 153 19.34 -13.18 -7.19
N ILE A 154 18.39 -12.26 -7.44
CA ILE A 154 17.09 -12.27 -6.80
C ILE A 154 16.16 -13.25 -7.55
N PRO A 155 15.52 -14.19 -6.86
CA PRO A 155 14.69 -15.21 -7.51
C PRO A 155 13.39 -14.62 -8.07
N LYS A 156 12.76 -15.39 -8.97
CA LYS A 156 11.40 -15.13 -9.44
C LYS A 156 10.37 -15.71 -8.47
N VAL A 157 9.18 -15.13 -8.49
CA VAL A 157 8.02 -15.59 -7.72
C VAL A 157 7.65 -17.01 -8.13
N THR A 158 7.45 -17.87 -7.13
CA THR A 158 6.94 -19.23 -7.32
C THR A 158 5.42 -19.22 -7.45
N VAL A 159 4.85 -20.29 -7.99
CA VAL A 159 3.37 -20.46 -8.06
C VAL A 159 2.76 -20.33 -6.67
N ASP A 160 3.30 -21.02 -5.67
CA ASP A 160 2.82 -20.97 -4.29
C ASP A 160 2.85 -19.55 -3.70
N ALA A 161 3.91 -18.77 -3.97
CA ALA A 161 4.03 -17.41 -3.47
C ALA A 161 3.01 -16.47 -4.14
N ARG A 162 2.71 -16.68 -5.43
CA ARG A 162 1.67 -15.95 -6.15
C ARG A 162 0.28 -16.32 -5.63
N GLU A 163 -0.03 -17.59 -5.50
CA GLU A 163 -1.32 -18.08 -4.98
C GLU A 163 -1.55 -17.61 -3.54
N PHE A 164 -0.50 -17.56 -2.72
CA PHE A 164 -0.55 -16.93 -1.41
C PHE A 164 -0.96 -15.45 -1.51
N SER A 165 -0.28 -14.65 -2.34
CA SER A 165 -0.61 -13.22 -2.56
C SER A 165 -2.08 -13.02 -2.96
N GLU A 166 -2.54 -13.78 -3.96
CA GLU A 166 -3.91 -13.74 -4.44
C GLU A 166 -4.91 -14.14 -3.34
N SER A 167 -4.59 -15.17 -2.55
CA SER A 167 -5.45 -15.60 -1.45
C SER A 167 -5.63 -14.51 -0.39
N VAL A 168 -4.58 -13.73 -0.09
CA VAL A 168 -4.64 -12.62 0.88
C VAL A 168 -5.55 -11.50 0.35
N SER A 169 -5.42 -11.12 -0.92
CA SER A 169 -6.31 -10.13 -1.54
C SER A 169 -7.77 -10.59 -1.51
N ARG A 170 -8.07 -11.82 -1.94
CA ARG A 170 -9.44 -12.38 -1.92
C ARG A 170 -10.04 -12.39 -0.51
N THR A 171 -9.26 -12.80 0.49
CA THR A 171 -9.70 -12.81 1.90
C THR A 171 -10.03 -11.39 2.37
N ASN A 172 -9.21 -10.40 2.05
CA ASN A 172 -9.45 -9.03 2.48
C ASN A 172 -10.65 -8.37 1.78
N VAL A 173 -10.94 -8.73 0.52
CA VAL A 173 -12.21 -8.34 -0.13
C VAL A 173 -13.41 -8.90 0.64
N GLN A 174 -13.34 -10.13 1.12
CA GLN A 174 -14.40 -10.71 1.95
C GLN A 174 -14.50 -10.02 3.30
N LEU A 175 -13.38 -9.66 3.94
CA LEU A 175 -13.36 -8.90 5.18
C LEU A 175 -13.98 -7.51 5.00
N ALA A 176 -13.61 -6.76 3.96
CA ALA A 176 -14.23 -5.46 3.68
C ALA A 176 -15.76 -5.56 3.57
N ARG A 177 -16.26 -6.59 2.88
CA ARG A 177 -17.70 -6.86 2.77
C ARG A 177 -18.33 -7.24 4.11
N ALA A 178 -17.66 -8.09 4.90
CA ALA A 178 -18.17 -8.54 6.19
C ALA A 178 -18.23 -7.39 7.20
N TYR A 179 -17.15 -6.62 7.35
CA TYR A 179 -17.10 -5.49 8.26
C TYR A 179 -18.10 -4.39 7.91
N ARG A 180 -18.32 -4.10 6.62
CA ARG A 180 -19.37 -3.17 6.19
C ARG A 180 -20.77 -3.56 6.65
N ARG A 181 -21.08 -4.86 6.77
CA ARG A 181 -22.40 -5.32 7.25
C ARG A 181 -22.63 -5.02 8.72
N ILE A 182 -21.56 -4.96 9.52
CA ILE A 182 -21.60 -4.74 10.97
C ILE A 182 -21.12 -3.35 11.38
N GLN A 183 -20.84 -2.45 10.42
CA GLN A 183 -20.24 -1.14 10.68
C GLN A 183 -21.10 -0.24 11.58
N ASN A 184 -22.39 -0.51 11.71
CA ASN A 184 -23.32 0.23 12.57
C ASN A 184 -23.55 -0.43 13.94
N GLU A 185 -22.82 -1.50 14.28
CA GLU A 185 -22.98 -2.24 15.55
C GLU A 185 -22.10 -1.70 16.68
N PHE A 186 -21.25 -0.69 16.41
CA PHE A 186 -20.27 -0.12 17.36
C PHE A 186 -20.25 1.41 17.33
#